data_AF-A0AAP2GFG1-F1
#
_entry.id   AF-A0AAP2GFG1-F1
#
_cell.length_a   1.000
_cell.length_b   1.000
_cell.length_c   1.000
_cell.angle_alpha   90.00
_cell.angle_beta   90.00
_cell.angle_gamma   90.00
#
_symmetry.space_group_name_H-M   'P 1'
#
loop_
_entity.id
_entity.type
_entity.pdbx_description
1 polymer ?
#
loop_
_entity_poly.entity_id
_entity_poly.type
_entity_poly.pdbx_seq_one_letter_code
_entity_poly.pdbx_strand_id
1 'polypeptide(L)'
;MKKTVRFSLMLALCAWFVQCSTDDTREVAVQKIQFTVASTLDDGTIDDAFVRDVPEGASVRISLTTPGGKAVWTDQQLTLLATEDGGYATEPIRLARGSYVVSAFTIVDKNADELYVAADVEGMLIEAASFDKVTVGPENENVAAVLMQVNRCHGGHGRKPSLKEFVLNGRSYKLYYNTWGAVDSIVATDAPLRYVYRAVYTNGRLDSVGTYDGGQYVSVNKDFQYNNKGKITGFNYYFRYPGAPWDLAFPSAVTYDHRGRVSGIDGTTLHYNWNNNVTQYNNGIDVFTYTYDWGRNPFNTVDNLFVIMVEERFMWEYVFSRNNMVTKNDGGGVTNFTNVYDYRGRLVSNGMFDFYY
;
A
#
# COMPACT_ATOMS: atom_id res chain seq x y z
N MET A 1 52.28 52.54 -34.98
CA MET A 1 52.67 51.31 -34.26
C MET A 1 52.02 51.17 -32.86
N LYS A 2 50.70 51.42 -32.68
CA LYS A 2 50.03 51.25 -31.36
C LYS A 2 48.72 50.45 -31.37
N LYS A 3 48.27 49.94 -32.53
CA LYS A 3 46.98 49.23 -32.66
C LYS A 3 47.08 47.71 -32.73
N THR A 4 48.25 47.15 -33.03
CA THR A 4 48.44 45.69 -33.18
C THR A 4 48.57 44.94 -31.85
N VAL A 5 48.96 45.61 -30.75
CA VAL A 5 49.16 44.95 -29.45
C VAL A 5 47.84 44.63 -28.73
N ARG A 6 46.77 45.40 -28.99
CA ARG A 6 45.46 45.17 -28.33
C ARG A 6 44.70 43.97 -28.90
N PHE A 7 44.93 43.63 -30.17
CA PHE A 7 44.24 42.49 -30.80
C PHE A 7 44.84 41.15 -30.35
N SER A 8 46.15 41.09 -30.11
CA SER A 8 46.82 39.88 -29.60
C SER A 8 46.46 39.58 -28.14
N LEU A 9 46.22 40.60 -27.31
CA LEU A 9 45.84 40.39 -25.91
C LEU A 9 44.40 39.85 -25.78
N MET A 10 43.50 40.25 -26.68
CA MET A 10 42.11 39.80 -26.67
C MET A 10 41.96 38.36 -27.19
N LEU A 11 42.76 37.97 -28.19
CA LEU A 11 42.82 36.57 -28.65
C LEU A 11 43.41 35.62 -27.59
N ALA A 12 44.41 36.08 -26.81
CA ALA A 12 45.00 35.29 -25.73
C ALA A 12 44.02 35.07 -24.55
N LEU A 13 43.15 36.05 -24.25
CA LEU A 13 42.11 35.86 -23.22
C LEU A 13 40.99 34.93 -23.68
N CYS A 14 40.61 34.93 -24.96
CA CYS A 14 39.60 33.99 -25.47
C CYS A 14 40.12 32.53 -25.53
N ALA A 15 41.43 32.32 -25.72
CA ALA A 15 42.02 30.98 -25.69
C ALA A 15 42.05 30.37 -24.27
N TRP A 16 41.97 31.17 -23.21
CA TRP A 16 41.92 30.69 -21.82
C TRP A 16 40.54 30.22 -21.37
N PHE A 17 39.45 30.58 -22.08
CA PHE A 17 38.10 30.09 -21.78
C PHE A 17 37.69 28.85 -22.59
N VAL A 18 38.56 28.36 -23.50
CA VAL A 18 38.33 27.14 -24.31
C VAL A 18 39.19 25.97 -23.83
N GLN A 19 39.73 26.05 -22.61
CA GLN A 19 40.00 24.84 -21.83
C GLN A 19 38.65 24.30 -21.37
N CYS A 20 37.90 23.74 -22.33
CA CYS A 20 37.04 22.59 -22.08
C CYS A 20 37.90 21.65 -21.26
N SER A 21 37.65 21.60 -19.95
CA SER A 21 38.04 20.46 -19.16
C SER A 21 37.58 19.27 -19.99
N THR A 22 38.54 18.52 -20.53
CA THR A 22 38.29 17.13 -20.87
C THR A 22 37.62 16.60 -19.62
N ASP A 23 36.31 16.35 -19.71
CA ASP A 23 35.57 15.60 -18.72
C ASP A 23 36.42 14.36 -18.52
N ASP A 24 37.24 14.37 -17.46
CA ASP A 24 37.68 13.17 -16.82
C ASP A 24 36.35 12.50 -16.51
N THR A 25 35.92 11.63 -17.41
CA THR A 25 34.91 10.63 -17.17
C THR A 25 35.49 9.79 -16.06
N ARG A 26 35.40 10.31 -14.83
CA ARG A 26 35.62 9.60 -13.60
C ARG A 26 34.68 8.43 -13.75
N GLU A 27 35.27 7.26 -14.02
CA GLU A 27 34.55 6.00 -13.94
C GLU A 27 33.82 6.05 -12.61
N VAL A 28 32.50 6.19 -12.69
CA VAL A 28 31.64 6.17 -11.51
C VAL A 28 31.82 4.77 -10.97
N ALA A 29 32.58 4.64 -9.88
CA ALA A 29 32.89 3.36 -9.30
C ALA A 29 31.57 2.60 -9.07
N VAL A 30 31.44 1.45 -9.72
CA VAL A 30 30.24 0.60 -9.68
C VAL A 30 30.47 -0.52 -8.68
N GLN A 31 29.46 -0.83 -7.87
CA GLN A 31 29.47 -1.95 -6.93
C GLN A 31 28.39 -2.96 -7.29
N LYS A 32 28.66 -4.25 -7.02
CA LYS A 32 27.65 -5.30 -7.13
C LYS A 32 26.82 -5.35 -5.84
N ILE A 33 25.50 -5.26 -5.98
CA ILE A 33 24.53 -5.33 -4.88
C ILE A 33 23.57 -6.48 -5.16
N GLN A 34 23.25 -7.27 -4.14
CA GLN A 34 22.26 -8.33 -4.21
C GLN A 34 21.20 -8.06 -3.16
N PHE A 35 19.93 -8.18 -3.54
CA PHE A 35 18.83 -8.11 -2.59
C PHE A 35 18.45 -9.51 -2.15
N THR A 36 18.29 -9.71 -0.85
CA THR A 36 17.73 -10.93 -0.29
C THR A 36 16.33 -10.64 0.22
N VAL A 37 15.38 -11.53 -0.05
CA VAL A 37 14.00 -11.43 0.40
C VAL A 37 13.73 -12.62 1.29
N ALA A 38 13.33 -12.35 2.53
CA ALA A 38 12.92 -13.39 3.46
C ALA A 38 11.70 -12.93 4.25
N SER A 39 10.86 -13.88 4.63
CA SER A 39 9.85 -13.66 5.66
C SER A 39 10.37 -14.28 6.94
N THR A 40 10.38 -13.51 8.03
CA THR A 40 10.75 -14.02 9.35
C THR A 40 9.52 -14.04 10.25
N LEU A 41 9.44 -15.06 11.09
CA LEU A 41 8.50 -15.14 12.20
C LEU A 41 8.95 -14.20 13.34
N ASP A 42 8.08 -14.00 14.32
CA ASP A 42 8.34 -13.13 15.48
C ASP A 42 9.56 -13.61 16.31
N ASP A 43 9.94 -14.89 16.21
CA ASP A 43 11.11 -15.47 16.85
C ASP A 43 12.41 -15.36 16.01
N GLY A 44 12.33 -14.70 14.85
CA GLY A 44 13.44 -14.51 13.91
C GLY A 44 13.74 -15.71 13.02
N THR A 45 12.99 -16.82 13.14
CA THR A 45 13.12 -17.95 12.22
C THR A 45 12.47 -17.65 10.88
N ILE A 46 12.91 -18.32 9.83
CA ILE A 46 12.37 -18.16 8.48
C ILE A 46 10.98 -18.79 8.41
N ASP A 47 10.03 -18.09 7.79
CA ASP A 47 8.68 -18.63 7.58
C ASP A 47 8.66 -19.59 6.38
N ASP A 48 8.67 -20.90 6.64
CA ASP A 48 8.53 -21.94 5.61
C ASP A 48 7.31 -21.76 4.71
N ALA A 49 6.22 -21.17 5.22
CA ALA A 49 5.04 -20.93 4.40
C ALA A 49 5.30 -19.85 3.34
N PHE A 50 6.18 -18.88 3.60
CA PHE A 50 6.57 -17.89 2.59
C PHE A 50 7.29 -18.54 1.41
N VAL A 51 8.22 -19.47 1.69
CA VAL A 51 8.95 -20.22 0.65
C VAL A 51 8.02 -21.05 -0.22
N ARG A 52 6.97 -21.65 0.36
CA ARG A 52 5.99 -22.41 -0.42
C ARG A 52 5.08 -21.53 -1.28
N ASP A 53 4.81 -20.31 -0.82
CA ASP A 53 3.83 -19.42 -1.44
C ASP A 53 4.43 -18.55 -2.56
N VAL A 54 5.76 -18.45 -2.65
CA VAL A 54 6.46 -17.78 -3.75
C VAL A 54 6.84 -18.84 -4.80
N PRO A 55 6.12 -18.90 -5.95
CA PRO A 55 6.33 -19.93 -6.95
C PRO A 55 7.67 -19.77 -7.67
N GLU A 56 8.16 -20.87 -8.26
CA GLU A 56 9.32 -20.82 -9.15
C GLU A 56 9.08 -19.84 -10.31
N GLY A 57 10.10 -19.01 -10.61
CA GLY A 57 10.02 -17.96 -11.62
C GLY A 57 9.40 -16.65 -11.12
N ALA A 58 9.09 -16.53 -9.83
CA ALA A 58 8.73 -15.26 -9.23
C ALA A 58 9.85 -14.21 -9.38
N SER A 59 9.46 -12.95 -9.38
CA SER A 59 10.37 -11.80 -9.46
C SER A 59 10.03 -10.80 -8.35
N VAL A 60 10.99 -9.96 -8.00
CA VAL A 60 10.76 -8.77 -7.19
C VAL A 60 10.89 -7.53 -8.05
N ARG A 61 9.89 -6.65 -7.98
CA ARG A 61 9.94 -5.29 -8.52
C ARG A 61 10.41 -4.36 -7.43
N ILE A 62 11.47 -3.59 -7.67
CA ILE A 62 12.09 -2.71 -6.68
C ILE A 62 12.18 -1.29 -7.23
N SER A 63 11.85 -0.31 -6.39
CA SER A 63 12.12 1.11 -6.65
C SER A 63 13.13 1.64 -5.65
N LEU A 64 14.16 2.34 -6.13
CA LEU A 64 15.23 2.94 -5.34
C LEU A 64 15.20 4.46 -5.46
N THR A 65 15.39 5.15 -4.34
CA THR A 65 15.60 6.60 -4.28
C THR A 65 16.93 6.90 -3.59
N THR A 66 17.45 8.10 -3.79
CA THR A 66 18.49 8.66 -2.89
C THR A 66 17.84 9.08 -1.57
N PRO A 67 18.61 9.28 -0.47
CA PRO A 67 18.07 9.83 0.78
C PRO A 67 17.33 11.17 0.63
N GLY A 68 17.65 11.94 -0.41
CA GLY A 68 16.93 13.18 -0.76
C GLY A 68 15.65 12.97 -1.57
N GLY A 69 15.17 11.73 -1.70
CA GLY A 69 13.93 11.37 -2.42
C GLY A 69 14.05 11.34 -3.95
N LYS A 70 15.22 11.67 -4.53
CA LYS A 70 15.41 11.58 -5.99
C LYS A 70 15.38 10.11 -6.44
N ALA A 71 14.51 9.79 -7.40
CA ALA A 71 14.45 8.45 -7.99
C ALA A 71 15.77 8.07 -8.67
N VAL A 72 16.23 6.85 -8.37
CA VAL A 72 17.40 6.20 -8.99
C VAL A 72 16.92 5.10 -9.90
N TRP A 73 16.03 4.26 -9.39
CA TRP A 73 15.32 3.22 -10.14
C TRP A 73 13.84 3.26 -9.81
N THR A 74 13.04 3.00 -10.83
CA THR A 74 11.59 2.89 -10.70
C THR A 74 11.19 1.56 -11.30
N ASP A 75 10.53 0.74 -10.48
CA ASP A 75 9.90 -0.53 -10.86
C ASP A 75 10.83 -1.51 -11.61
N GLN A 76 12.07 -1.67 -11.14
CA GLN A 76 13.01 -2.61 -11.74
C GLN A 76 12.69 -4.03 -11.30
N GLN A 77 12.40 -4.90 -12.28
CA GLN A 77 12.09 -6.30 -12.04
C GLN A 77 13.37 -7.15 -12.02
N LEU A 78 13.59 -7.84 -10.91
CA LEU A 78 14.72 -8.73 -10.66
C LEU A 78 14.19 -10.14 -10.37
N THR A 79 14.78 -11.15 -11.00
CA THR A 79 14.43 -12.55 -10.75
C THR A 79 14.79 -12.94 -9.32
N LEU A 80 13.89 -13.68 -8.66
CA LEU A 80 14.16 -14.27 -7.34
C LEU A 80 14.68 -15.70 -7.51
N LEU A 81 15.83 -15.98 -6.90
CA LEU A 81 16.48 -17.28 -6.84
C LEU A 81 16.37 -17.82 -5.42
N ALA A 82 15.79 -19.00 -5.25
CA ALA A 82 15.69 -19.63 -3.93
C ALA A 82 17.08 -19.89 -3.34
N THR A 83 17.25 -19.63 -2.05
CA THR A 83 18.49 -19.91 -1.31
C THR A 83 18.35 -21.19 -0.49
N GLU A 84 19.47 -21.85 -0.18
CA GLU A 84 19.48 -23.06 0.67
C GLU A 84 18.89 -22.80 2.07
N ASP A 85 19.05 -21.56 2.57
CA ASP A 85 18.57 -21.13 3.88
C ASP A 85 17.06 -20.85 3.94
N GLY A 86 16.29 -21.02 2.86
CA GLY A 86 14.84 -20.78 2.88
C GLY A 86 14.42 -19.33 2.62
N GLY A 87 15.24 -18.57 1.89
CA GLY A 87 14.89 -17.24 1.39
C GLY A 87 14.97 -17.17 -0.13
N TYR A 88 14.97 -15.95 -0.64
CA TYR A 88 15.27 -15.67 -2.04
C TYR A 88 16.36 -14.62 -2.14
N ALA A 89 17.17 -14.69 -3.19
CA ALA A 89 18.14 -13.67 -3.54
C ALA A 89 17.95 -13.25 -5.00
N THR A 90 18.22 -11.99 -5.31
CA THR A 90 18.27 -11.55 -6.70
C THR A 90 19.59 -11.94 -7.35
N GLU A 91 19.68 -11.84 -8.68
CA GLU A 91 21.00 -11.73 -9.30
C GLU A 91 21.71 -10.46 -8.80
N PRO A 92 23.05 -10.46 -8.65
CA PRO A 92 23.79 -9.26 -8.31
C PRO A 92 23.66 -8.20 -9.41
N ILE A 93 23.22 -7.02 -9.02
CA ILE A 93 23.06 -5.86 -9.91
C ILE A 93 24.21 -4.88 -9.73
N ARG A 94 24.42 -4.03 -10.72
CA ARG A 94 25.46 -3.01 -10.70
C ARG A 94 24.86 -1.65 -10.37
N LEU A 95 25.28 -1.06 -9.25
CA LEU A 95 24.87 0.28 -8.83
C LEU A 95 26.10 1.18 -8.66
N ALA A 96 25.95 2.46 -8.99
CA ALA A 96 26.97 3.44 -8.66
C ALA A 96 27.18 3.48 -7.14
N ARG A 97 28.39 3.79 -6.67
CA ARG A 97 28.61 4.02 -5.24
C ARG A 97 27.78 5.22 -4.78
N GLY A 98 27.00 5.03 -3.71
CA GLY A 98 26.15 6.07 -3.12
C GLY A 98 25.25 5.52 -2.02
N SER A 99 24.46 6.39 -1.40
CA SER A 99 23.42 5.96 -0.46
C SER A 99 22.09 5.86 -1.19
N TYR A 100 21.34 4.79 -0.93
CA TYR A 100 20.06 4.49 -1.56
C TYR A 100 19.04 4.10 -0.50
N VAL A 101 17.76 4.27 -0.81
CA VAL A 101 16.63 3.85 0.00
C VAL A 101 15.72 3.02 -0.90
N VAL A 102 15.35 1.82 -0.45
CA VAL A 102 14.31 1.03 -1.12
C VAL A 102 12.97 1.71 -0.85
N SER A 103 12.49 2.50 -1.81
CA SER A 103 11.23 3.22 -1.68
C SER A 103 10.00 2.32 -1.80
N ALA A 104 10.10 1.21 -2.54
CA ALA A 104 9.04 0.23 -2.67
C ALA A 104 9.61 -1.11 -3.15
N PHE A 105 8.99 -2.22 -2.75
CA PHE A 105 9.17 -3.48 -3.46
C PHE A 105 7.90 -4.32 -3.52
N THR A 106 7.74 -5.12 -4.56
CA THR A 106 6.60 -6.00 -4.77
C THR A 106 7.08 -7.32 -5.35
N ILE A 107 6.69 -8.44 -4.75
CA ILE A 107 6.93 -9.77 -5.30
C ILE A 107 5.79 -10.09 -6.24
N VAL A 108 6.14 -10.45 -7.47
CA VAL A 108 5.19 -10.83 -8.53
C VAL A 108 5.47 -12.27 -8.98
N ASP A 109 4.43 -12.96 -9.43
CA ASP A 109 4.57 -14.26 -10.06
C ASP A 109 5.09 -14.15 -11.51
N LYS A 110 5.22 -15.29 -12.19
CA LYS A 110 5.67 -15.36 -13.59
C LYS A 110 4.73 -14.66 -14.59
N ASN A 111 3.47 -14.41 -14.22
CA ASN A 111 2.47 -13.70 -15.02
C ASN A 111 2.40 -12.22 -14.67
N ALA A 112 3.29 -11.73 -13.80
CA ALA A 112 3.29 -10.39 -13.22
C ALA A 112 2.12 -10.11 -12.26
N ASP A 113 1.44 -11.14 -11.76
CA ASP A 113 0.44 -10.99 -10.71
C ASP A 113 1.12 -10.71 -9.37
N GLU A 114 0.65 -9.70 -8.63
CA GLU A 114 1.21 -9.31 -7.34
C GLU A 114 0.91 -10.37 -6.27
N LEU A 115 1.97 -10.95 -5.72
CA LEU A 115 1.93 -11.93 -4.63
C LEU A 115 2.10 -11.26 -3.27
N TYR A 116 3.03 -10.31 -3.17
CA TYR A 116 3.31 -9.54 -1.96
C TYR A 116 3.64 -8.10 -2.31
N VAL A 117 3.00 -7.14 -1.64
CA VAL A 117 3.30 -5.73 -1.80
C VAL A 117 3.87 -5.21 -0.49
N ALA A 118 5.14 -4.78 -0.47
CA ALA A 118 5.68 -4.02 0.64
C ALA A 118 5.48 -2.53 0.36
N ALA A 119 4.85 -1.82 1.27
CA ALA A 119 4.71 -0.37 1.17
C ALA A 119 5.59 0.24 2.23
N ASP A 120 6.21 1.34 1.80
CA ASP A 120 7.15 2.14 2.55
C ASP A 120 8.09 1.33 3.42
N VAL A 121 9.26 1.03 2.86
CA VAL A 121 10.44 0.74 3.67
C VAL A 121 10.96 2.08 4.22
N GLU A 122 10.13 2.80 4.98
CA GLU A 122 10.61 3.96 5.75
C GLU A 122 11.65 3.46 6.75
N GLY A 123 12.93 3.58 6.39
CA GLY A 123 14.05 3.26 7.28
C GLY A 123 15.10 2.27 6.77
N MET A 124 14.96 1.62 5.60
CA MET A 124 16.11 0.89 5.01
C MET A 124 17.02 1.83 4.25
N LEU A 125 17.85 2.55 5.01
CA LEU A 125 18.99 3.27 4.48
C LEU A 125 20.04 2.24 4.03
N ILE A 126 20.27 2.12 2.73
CA ILE A 126 21.40 1.38 2.16
C ILE A 126 22.56 2.37 2.06
N GLU A 127 23.48 2.36 3.04
CA GLU A 127 24.75 3.08 2.92
C GLU A 127 25.76 2.21 2.16
N ALA A 128 25.99 2.45 0.85
CA ALA A 128 27.04 1.74 0.12
C ALA A 128 28.47 2.17 0.51
N ALA A 129 28.62 3.05 1.50
CA ALA A 129 29.89 3.64 1.91
C ALA A 129 30.43 3.12 3.26
N SER A 130 29.72 2.26 4.00
CA SER A 130 30.13 1.82 5.35
C SER A 130 30.41 0.31 5.49
N PHE A 131 30.84 -0.39 4.43
CA PHE A 131 31.15 -1.82 4.46
C PHE A 131 32.61 -2.15 4.85
N ASP A 132 33.26 -1.33 5.67
CA ASP A 132 34.65 -1.57 6.12
C ASP A 132 34.81 -2.72 7.14
N LYS A 133 33.73 -3.41 7.51
CA LYS A 133 33.80 -4.65 8.31
C LYS A 133 32.73 -5.67 7.92
N VAL A 134 32.85 -6.24 6.74
CA VAL A 134 32.37 -7.60 6.48
C VAL A 134 33.59 -8.50 6.40
N THR A 135 33.68 -9.49 7.27
CA THR A 135 34.78 -10.46 7.25
C THR A 135 34.64 -11.29 5.97
N VAL A 136 35.51 -11.01 5.00
CA VAL A 136 35.52 -11.66 3.69
C VAL A 136 36.17 -13.03 3.79
N GLY A 137 35.43 -14.07 3.41
CA GLY A 137 36.00 -15.35 3.02
C GLY A 137 36.65 -15.24 1.62
N PRO A 138 37.80 -15.89 1.37
CA PRO A 138 38.78 -15.46 0.36
C PRO A 138 38.42 -15.62 -1.14
N GLU A 139 37.17 -15.91 -1.54
CA GLU A 139 36.88 -16.24 -2.95
C GLU A 139 35.73 -15.48 -3.63
N ASN A 140 35.03 -14.53 -2.99
CA ASN A 140 33.92 -13.82 -3.63
C ASN A 140 34.18 -12.33 -3.79
N GLU A 141 34.07 -11.85 -5.05
CA GLU A 141 33.98 -10.42 -5.37
C GLU A 141 32.96 -9.74 -4.45
N ASN A 142 33.30 -8.55 -3.92
CA ASN A 142 32.50 -7.83 -2.91
C ASN A 142 31.04 -7.56 -3.36
N VAL A 143 30.13 -8.50 -3.09
CA VAL A 143 28.68 -8.33 -3.27
C VAL A 143 28.10 -7.88 -1.93
N ALA A 144 27.50 -6.70 -1.90
CA ALA A 144 26.75 -6.25 -0.73
C ALA A 144 25.35 -6.89 -0.73
N ALA A 145 24.96 -7.55 0.36
CA ALA A 145 23.62 -8.12 0.52
C ALA A 145 22.71 -7.15 1.28
N VAL A 146 21.51 -6.90 0.74
CA VAL A 146 20.47 -6.09 1.39
C VAL A 146 19.28 -6.98 1.69
N LEU A 147 19.03 -7.23 2.97
CA LEU A 147 17.87 -8.01 3.41
C LEU A 147 16.61 -7.16 3.31
N MET A 148 15.56 -7.68 2.68
CA MET A 148 14.20 -7.13 2.66
C MET A 148 13.30 -8.11 3.39
N GLN A 149 12.74 -7.67 4.52
CA GLN A 149 11.86 -8.50 5.36
C GLN A 149 10.40 -8.35 4.96
N VAL A 150 9.74 -9.49 4.74
CA VAL A 150 8.29 -9.59 4.62
C VAL A 150 7.74 -9.99 5.99
N ASN A 151 7.10 -9.06 6.70
CA ASN A 151 6.56 -9.35 8.02
C ASN A 151 5.24 -10.12 7.90
N ARG A 152 5.24 -11.39 8.32
CA ARG A 152 4.03 -12.21 8.46
C ARG A 152 3.60 -12.33 9.91
N CYS A 153 2.74 -11.40 10.29
CA CYS A 153 2.06 -11.36 11.58
C CYS A 153 1.28 -12.66 11.90
N HIS A 154 1.80 -13.54 12.76
CA HIS A 154 1.17 -14.83 13.11
C HIS A 154 0.02 -14.68 14.09
N GLY A 155 -1.16 -15.23 13.80
CA GLY A 155 -2.29 -15.12 14.73
C GLY A 155 -3.58 -15.72 14.21
N GLY A 156 -4.45 -15.95 15.18
CA GLY A 156 -5.37 -17.07 15.26
C GLY A 156 -6.30 -17.26 14.06
N HIS A 157 -6.77 -18.50 13.95
CA HIS A 157 -7.69 -19.04 12.94
C HIS A 157 -9.07 -18.34 12.88
N GLY A 158 -9.10 -17.03 12.69
CA GLY A 158 -10.27 -16.33 12.16
C GLY A 158 -10.54 -16.87 10.76
N ARG A 159 -11.80 -17.19 10.45
CA ARG A 159 -12.18 -17.48 9.06
C ARG A 159 -11.86 -16.24 8.23
N LYS A 160 -10.85 -16.35 7.36
CA LYS A 160 -10.51 -15.31 6.40
C LYS A 160 -11.78 -14.90 5.64
N PRO A 161 -12.09 -13.60 5.51
CA PRO A 161 -13.20 -13.16 4.68
C PRO A 161 -13.04 -13.73 3.27
N SER A 162 -14.13 -14.20 2.67
CA SER A 162 -14.05 -14.80 1.33
C SER A 162 -13.95 -13.76 0.23
N LEU A 163 -14.30 -12.50 0.48
CA LEU A 163 -14.33 -11.46 -0.55
C LEU A 163 -12.89 -11.12 -0.97
N LYS A 164 -12.54 -11.38 -2.23
CA LYS A 164 -11.20 -11.09 -2.76
C LYS A 164 -11.18 -9.84 -3.61
N GLU A 165 -12.25 -9.60 -4.36
CA GLU A 165 -12.33 -8.48 -5.28
C GLU A 165 -13.78 -8.04 -5.45
N PHE A 166 -13.97 -6.75 -5.70
CA PHE A 166 -15.24 -6.24 -6.19
C PHE A 166 -15.05 -5.14 -7.22
N VAL A 167 -16.02 -4.95 -8.11
CA VAL A 167 -16.05 -3.87 -9.08
C VAL A 167 -17.20 -2.93 -8.75
N LEU A 168 -16.95 -1.63 -8.76
CA LEU A 168 -17.96 -0.59 -8.60
C LEU A 168 -17.72 0.51 -9.63
N ASN A 169 -18.75 0.83 -10.43
CA ASN A 169 -18.69 1.92 -11.43
C ASN A 169 -17.44 1.84 -12.34
N GLY A 170 -17.04 0.62 -12.72
CA GLY A 170 -15.87 0.37 -13.57
C GLY A 170 -14.51 0.38 -12.85
N ARG A 171 -14.48 0.67 -11.54
CA ARG A 171 -13.28 0.59 -10.70
C ARG A 171 -13.22 -0.77 -10.01
N SER A 172 -12.12 -1.51 -10.16
CA SER A 172 -11.88 -2.77 -9.46
C SER A 172 -11.19 -2.49 -8.13
N TYR A 173 -11.56 -3.24 -7.09
CA TYR A 173 -10.99 -3.17 -5.76
C TYR A 173 -10.60 -4.59 -5.35
N LYS A 174 -9.29 -4.84 -5.24
CA LYS A 174 -8.75 -6.13 -4.84
C LYS A 174 -8.25 -6.06 -3.40
N LEU A 175 -8.79 -6.93 -2.54
CA LEU A 175 -8.48 -6.98 -1.12
C LEU A 175 -7.43 -8.06 -0.87
N TYR A 176 -6.39 -7.67 -0.16
CA TYR A 176 -5.33 -8.55 0.30
C TYR A 176 -5.43 -8.65 1.82
N TYR A 177 -5.33 -9.86 2.35
CA TYR A 177 -5.47 -10.13 3.77
C TYR A 177 -4.15 -10.63 4.33
N ASN A 178 -3.80 -10.17 5.52
CA ASN A 178 -2.67 -10.71 6.26
C ASN A 178 -2.98 -12.13 6.76
N THR A 179 -2.00 -12.72 7.43
CA THR A 179 -2.05 -14.06 8.02
C THR A 179 -3.14 -14.20 9.10
N TRP A 180 -3.53 -13.11 9.77
CA TRP A 180 -4.67 -13.05 10.71
C TRP A 180 -6.04 -13.02 10.02
N GLY A 181 -6.08 -12.84 8.70
CA GLY A 181 -7.32 -12.61 7.96
C GLY A 181 -7.87 -11.19 8.07
N ALA A 182 -7.09 -10.24 8.61
CA ALA A 182 -7.42 -8.83 8.55
C ALA A 182 -6.94 -8.25 7.21
N VAL A 183 -7.62 -7.21 6.71
CA VAL A 183 -7.24 -6.55 5.46
C VAL A 183 -5.87 -5.88 5.64
N ASP A 184 -4.89 -6.31 4.86
CA ASP A 184 -3.55 -5.72 4.81
C ASP A 184 -3.51 -4.56 3.81
N SER A 185 -4.08 -4.78 2.62
CA SER A 185 -4.14 -3.75 1.59
C SER A 185 -5.35 -3.91 0.68
N ILE A 186 -5.75 -2.81 0.05
CA ILE A 186 -6.80 -2.76 -0.96
C ILE A 186 -6.24 -1.99 -2.15
N VAL A 187 -6.18 -2.64 -3.29
CA VAL A 187 -5.73 -2.05 -4.55
C VAL A 187 -6.97 -1.68 -5.35
N ALA A 188 -7.23 -0.40 -5.49
CA ALA A 188 -8.31 0.15 -6.29
C ALA A 188 -7.76 0.64 -7.64
N THR A 189 -8.21 0.04 -8.74
CA THR A 189 -7.77 0.33 -10.10
C THR A 189 -8.92 0.88 -10.93
N ASP A 190 -8.73 2.09 -11.44
CA ASP A 190 -9.54 2.73 -12.47
C ASP A 190 -8.62 3.29 -13.56
N ALA A 191 -9.06 3.36 -14.81
CA ALA A 191 -8.25 4.02 -15.83
C ALA A 191 -8.41 5.55 -15.68
N PRO A 192 -7.37 6.35 -15.35
CA PRO A 192 -5.94 6.04 -15.21
C PRO A 192 -5.39 5.97 -13.77
N LEU A 193 -6.23 6.07 -12.73
CA LEU A 193 -5.80 6.18 -11.34
C LEU A 193 -5.59 4.82 -10.68
N ARG A 194 -4.58 4.74 -9.81
CA ARG A 194 -4.31 3.54 -9.01
C ARG A 194 -4.15 3.96 -7.57
N TYR A 195 -5.17 3.68 -6.77
CA TYR A 195 -5.14 3.91 -5.34
C TYR A 195 -4.80 2.61 -4.60
N VAL A 196 -3.91 2.70 -3.63
CA VAL A 196 -3.60 1.59 -2.73
C VAL A 196 -3.83 2.05 -1.30
N TYR A 197 -4.77 1.41 -0.62
CA TYR A 197 -4.95 1.54 0.82
C TYR A 197 -4.12 0.46 1.50
N ARG A 198 -3.35 0.81 2.53
CA ARG A 198 -2.56 -0.15 3.30
C ARG A 198 -2.75 0.05 4.79
N ALA A 199 -3.18 -1.02 5.45
CA ALA A 199 -3.33 -1.09 6.89
C ALA A 199 -2.03 -1.61 7.53
N VAL A 200 -1.54 -0.87 8.52
CA VAL A 200 -0.45 -1.30 9.40
C VAL A 200 -1.07 -1.68 10.74
N TYR A 201 -0.61 -2.79 11.30
CA TYR A 201 -1.10 -3.28 12.57
C TYR A 201 0.04 -3.40 13.59
N THR A 202 -0.22 -2.91 14.80
CA THR A 202 0.69 -3.02 15.95
C THR A 202 -0.04 -3.70 17.09
N ASN A 203 0.53 -4.77 17.66
CA ASN A 203 -0.09 -5.56 18.73
C ASN A 203 -1.53 -6.04 18.39
N GLY A 204 -1.75 -6.43 17.13
CA GLY A 204 -3.05 -6.89 16.65
C GLY A 204 -4.13 -5.81 16.51
N ARG A 205 -3.76 -4.52 16.60
CA ARG A 205 -4.66 -3.37 16.40
C ARG A 205 -4.21 -2.55 15.21
N LEU A 206 -5.15 -1.88 14.55
CA LEU A 206 -4.86 -0.98 13.45
C LEU A 206 -4.10 0.25 13.98
N ASP A 207 -2.90 0.47 13.46
CA ASP A 207 -2.01 1.56 13.90
C ASP A 207 -2.05 2.74 12.94
N SER A 208 -2.01 2.44 11.64
CA SER A 208 -2.20 3.43 10.58
C SER A 208 -2.83 2.81 9.35
N VAL A 209 -3.47 3.63 8.52
CA VAL A 209 -3.82 3.29 7.15
C VAL A 209 -3.25 4.35 6.23
N GLY A 210 -2.33 3.96 5.37
CA GLY A 210 -1.78 4.85 4.35
C GLY A 210 -2.51 4.69 3.01
N THR A 211 -2.70 5.79 2.29
CA THR A 211 -3.27 5.81 0.93
C THR A 211 -2.21 6.29 -0.05
N TYR A 212 -2.02 5.53 -1.12
CA TYR A 212 -1.05 5.83 -2.18
C TYR A 212 -1.76 6.00 -3.51
N ASP A 213 -1.47 7.07 -4.25
CA ASP A 213 -1.97 7.32 -5.60
C ASP A 213 -0.81 7.29 -6.60
N GLY A 214 -0.84 6.34 -7.54
CA GLY A 214 0.25 6.17 -8.52
C GLY A 214 1.62 5.94 -7.86
N GLY A 215 1.62 5.33 -6.68
CA GLY A 215 2.81 5.10 -5.84
C GLY A 215 3.24 6.28 -4.97
N GLN A 216 2.58 7.43 -5.06
CA GLN A 216 2.84 8.57 -4.16
C GLN A 216 2.00 8.45 -2.89
N TYR A 217 2.61 8.67 -1.73
CA TYR A 217 1.90 8.65 -0.46
C TYR A 217 1.10 9.95 -0.25
N VAL A 218 -0.24 9.86 -0.30
CA VAL A 218 -1.14 11.04 -0.39
C VAL A 218 -1.96 11.30 0.87
N SER A 219 -2.31 10.26 1.65
CA SER A 219 -3.06 10.44 2.89
C SER A 219 -2.74 9.35 3.91
N VAL A 220 -2.99 9.63 5.20
CA VAL A 220 -2.84 8.66 6.28
C VAL A 220 -3.90 8.85 7.35
N ASN A 221 -4.57 7.76 7.72
CA ASN A 221 -5.28 7.63 8.99
C ASN A 221 -4.31 7.11 10.04
N LYS A 222 -4.13 7.79 11.17
CA LYS A 222 -3.30 7.29 12.28
C LYS A 222 -3.80 7.80 13.63
N ASP A 223 -3.05 7.52 14.68
CA ASP A 223 -3.40 7.89 16.06
C ASP A 223 -4.74 7.27 16.48
N PHE A 224 -5.01 6.02 16.06
CA PHE A 224 -6.25 5.33 16.35
C PHE A 224 -6.48 5.20 17.86
N GLN A 225 -7.65 5.64 18.29
CA GLN A 225 -8.10 5.56 19.68
C GLN A 225 -9.03 4.37 19.83
N TYR A 226 -8.90 3.66 20.96
CA TYR A 226 -9.67 2.46 21.23
C TYR A 226 -10.36 2.53 22.59
N ASN A 227 -11.60 2.07 22.67
CA ASN A 227 -12.24 1.82 23.95
C ASN A 227 -11.74 0.52 24.60
N ASN A 228 -12.19 0.27 25.84
CA ASN A 228 -11.86 -0.94 26.60
C ASN A 228 -12.35 -2.26 25.97
N LYS A 229 -13.22 -2.20 24.95
CA LYS A 229 -13.68 -3.36 24.15
C LYS A 229 -12.88 -3.52 22.85
N GLY A 230 -11.81 -2.75 22.66
CA GLY A 230 -10.97 -2.80 21.46
C GLY A 230 -11.62 -2.22 20.21
N LYS A 231 -12.68 -1.42 20.33
CA LYS A 231 -13.33 -0.76 19.19
C LYS A 231 -12.76 0.63 18.96
N ILE A 232 -12.58 1.01 17.69
CA ILE A 232 -12.06 2.32 17.28
C ILE A 232 -13.04 3.42 17.68
N THR A 233 -12.63 4.35 18.54
CA THR A 233 -13.46 5.50 18.95
C THR A 233 -13.07 6.80 18.25
N GLY A 234 -11.94 6.81 17.57
CA GLY A 234 -11.48 7.96 16.79
C GLY A 234 -10.13 7.71 16.13
N PHE A 235 -9.74 8.60 15.24
CA PHE A 235 -8.47 8.61 14.54
C PHE A 235 -8.23 10.00 13.95
N ASN A 236 -7.01 10.29 13.51
CA ASN A 236 -6.66 11.52 12.82
C ASN A 236 -6.44 11.22 11.34
N TYR A 237 -7.09 11.98 10.45
CA TYR A 237 -6.84 11.93 9.01
C TYR A 237 -5.92 13.08 8.60
N TYR A 238 -4.80 12.72 7.99
CA TYR A 238 -3.83 13.65 7.43
C TYR A 238 -3.77 13.45 5.92
N PHE A 239 -3.64 14.52 5.17
CA PHE A 239 -3.37 14.46 3.74
C PHE A 239 -2.13 15.27 3.41
N ARG A 240 -1.56 14.99 2.25
CA ARG A 240 -0.36 15.64 1.78
C ARG A 240 -0.49 15.98 0.31
N TYR A 241 -0.32 17.26 -0.02
CA TYR A 241 -0.06 17.66 -1.39
C TYR A 241 1.40 17.36 -1.77
N PRO A 242 1.68 16.99 -3.02
CA PRO A 242 3.05 16.80 -3.48
C PRO A 242 3.94 18.00 -3.14
N GLY A 243 4.99 17.77 -2.35
CA GLY A 243 5.94 18.81 -1.91
C GLY A 243 5.58 19.58 -0.64
N ALA A 244 4.42 19.35 -0.02
CA ALA A 244 4.01 19.97 1.24
C ALA A 244 4.33 19.07 2.46
N PRO A 245 4.39 19.61 3.70
CA PRO A 245 4.34 18.81 4.92
C PRO A 245 2.97 18.12 5.07
N TRP A 246 2.86 17.20 6.04
CA TRP A 246 1.59 16.59 6.43
C TRP A 246 0.70 17.60 7.13
N ASP A 247 -0.49 17.84 6.58
CA ASP A 247 -1.50 18.68 7.20
C ASP A 247 -2.59 17.81 7.82
N LEU A 248 -2.88 18.07 9.10
CA LEU A 248 -4.04 17.45 9.76
C LEU A 248 -5.30 18.03 9.12
N ALA A 249 -6.07 17.18 8.45
CA ALA A 249 -7.32 17.60 7.84
C ALA A 249 -8.40 17.74 8.90
N PHE A 250 -8.67 16.66 9.63
CA PHE A 250 -9.66 16.62 10.69
C PHE A 250 -9.43 15.42 11.61
N PRO A 251 -9.67 15.60 12.93
CA PRO A 251 -9.86 14.47 13.82
C PRO A 251 -11.24 13.84 13.55
N SER A 252 -11.27 12.52 13.46
CA SER A 252 -12.49 11.75 13.24
C SER A 252 -12.95 11.08 14.53
N ALA A 253 -14.25 11.17 14.81
CA ALA A 253 -14.86 10.59 16.01
C ALA A 253 -15.87 9.50 15.62
N VAL A 254 -15.75 8.32 16.25
CA VAL A 254 -16.61 7.17 16.00
C VAL A 254 -17.48 6.90 17.21
N THR A 255 -18.81 7.00 17.04
CA THR A 255 -19.78 6.70 18.08
C THR A 255 -20.43 5.35 17.88
N TYR A 256 -20.94 4.77 18.97
CA TYR A 256 -21.58 3.46 18.96
C TYR A 256 -22.98 3.53 19.59
N ASP A 257 -23.90 2.73 19.09
CA ASP A 257 -25.21 2.54 19.74
C ASP A 257 -25.13 1.58 20.95
N HIS A 258 -26.26 1.39 21.62
CA HIS A 258 -26.36 0.50 22.80
C HIS A 258 -26.04 -0.98 22.50
N ARG A 259 -26.07 -1.40 21.22
CA ARG A 259 -25.69 -2.75 20.77
C ARG A 259 -24.21 -2.81 20.34
N GLY A 260 -23.50 -1.69 20.39
CA GLY A 260 -22.12 -1.57 19.99
C GLY A 260 -21.92 -1.54 18.47
N ARG A 261 -22.93 -1.19 17.68
CA ARG A 261 -22.78 -0.93 16.24
C ARG A 261 -22.34 0.52 16.04
N VAL A 262 -21.56 0.80 15.00
CA VAL A 262 -21.14 2.18 14.69
C VAL A 262 -22.40 3.00 14.40
N SER A 263 -22.68 4.01 15.21
CA SER A 263 -23.87 4.86 15.04
C SER A 263 -23.54 6.21 14.42
N GLY A 264 -22.27 6.58 14.35
CA GLY A 264 -21.86 7.81 13.70
C GLY A 264 -20.35 7.95 13.51
N ILE A 265 -19.99 8.70 12.47
CA ILE A 265 -18.62 9.04 12.08
C ILE A 265 -18.64 10.44 11.45
N ASP A 266 -17.90 11.39 12.01
CA ASP A 266 -17.70 12.73 11.40
C ASP A 266 -18.99 13.45 11.00
N GLY A 267 -19.96 13.48 11.92
CA GLY A 267 -21.28 14.08 11.68
C GLY A 267 -22.24 13.20 10.87
N THR A 268 -21.76 12.09 10.29
CA THR A 268 -22.61 11.07 9.69
C THR A 268 -23.29 10.26 10.79
N THR A 269 -24.59 9.96 10.65
CA THR A 269 -25.33 9.09 11.56
C THR A 269 -25.95 7.90 10.85
N LEU A 270 -25.94 6.75 11.52
CA LEU A 270 -26.45 5.46 11.04
C LEU A 270 -27.55 4.97 11.97
N HIS A 271 -28.72 4.68 11.40
CA HIS A 271 -29.82 4.03 12.12
C HIS A 271 -30.00 2.62 11.62
N TYR A 272 -30.38 1.71 12.52
CA TYR A 272 -30.46 0.29 12.21
C TYR A 272 -31.80 -0.32 12.59
N ASN A 273 -32.23 -1.31 11.82
CA ASN A 273 -33.31 -2.20 12.23
C ASN A 273 -32.84 -3.28 13.25
N TRP A 274 -33.77 -4.17 13.60
CA TRP A 274 -33.53 -5.29 14.51
C TRP A 274 -32.59 -6.37 13.94
N ASN A 275 -32.44 -6.42 12.60
CA ASN A 275 -31.56 -7.34 11.87
C ASN A 275 -30.12 -6.83 11.71
N ASN A 276 -29.78 -5.67 12.27
CA ASN A 276 -28.49 -5.00 12.07
C ASN A 276 -28.24 -4.56 10.61
N ASN A 277 -29.29 -4.16 9.90
CA ASN A 277 -29.14 -3.45 8.62
C ASN A 277 -29.30 -1.95 8.85
N VAL A 278 -28.55 -1.13 8.12
CA VAL A 278 -28.66 0.33 8.17
C VAL A 278 -29.97 0.74 7.49
N THR A 279 -30.98 1.15 8.24
CA THR A 279 -32.25 1.61 7.61
C THR A 279 -32.19 3.07 7.18
N GLN A 280 -31.27 3.84 7.76
CA GLN A 280 -31.08 5.24 7.41
C GLN A 280 -29.61 5.65 7.58
N TYR A 281 -29.10 6.40 6.62
CA TYR A 281 -27.78 7.03 6.63
C TYR A 281 -27.99 8.52 6.39
N ASN A 282 -27.43 9.34 7.27
CA ASN A 282 -27.49 10.79 7.16
C ASN A 282 -26.07 11.33 7.21
N ASN A 283 -25.62 12.01 6.15
CA ASN A 283 -24.27 12.59 6.06
C ASN A 283 -24.23 14.09 6.44
N GLY A 284 -25.30 14.60 7.05
CA GLY A 284 -25.49 16.01 7.40
C GLY A 284 -26.16 16.85 6.29
N ILE A 285 -26.20 16.36 5.06
CA ILE A 285 -26.80 17.04 3.90
C ILE A 285 -28.01 16.26 3.42
N ASP A 286 -27.80 14.96 3.16
CA ASP A 286 -28.78 14.06 2.59
C ASP A 286 -29.15 12.96 3.59
N VAL A 287 -30.40 12.52 3.50
CA VAL A 287 -30.93 11.39 4.25
C VAL A 287 -31.31 10.29 3.27
N PHE A 288 -30.65 9.16 3.40
CA PHE A 288 -30.88 7.97 2.60
C PHE A 288 -31.60 6.93 3.45
N THR A 289 -32.55 6.23 2.84
CA THR A 289 -33.28 5.13 3.48
C THR A 289 -33.18 3.87 2.64
N TYR A 290 -33.14 2.72 3.30
CA TYR A 290 -32.80 1.47 2.63
C TYR A 290 -33.74 0.33 2.99
N THR A 291 -33.98 -0.55 2.02
CA THR A 291 -34.61 -1.86 2.24
C THR A 291 -33.66 -2.99 1.87
N TYR A 292 -33.93 -4.18 2.38
CA TYR A 292 -33.01 -5.31 2.36
C TYR A 292 -33.73 -6.61 2.03
N ASP A 293 -33.00 -7.53 1.40
CA ASP A 293 -33.39 -8.93 1.35
C ASP A 293 -32.71 -9.73 2.49
N TRP A 294 -32.84 -11.06 2.45
CA TRP A 294 -32.30 -11.97 3.47
C TRP A 294 -30.89 -12.50 3.14
N GLY A 295 -30.25 -12.01 2.08
CA GLY A 295 -28.89 -12.41 1.72
C GLY A 295 -27.84 -11.70 2.54
N ARG A 296 -26.77 -12.40 2.93
CA ARG A 296 -25.67 -11.80 3.70
C ARG A 296 -24.85 -10.85 2.83
N ASN A 297 -24.54 -9.68 3.39
CA ASN A 297 -23.66 -8.69 2.78
C ASN A 297 -22.19 -9.12 2.88
N PRO A 298 -21.45 -9.16 1.76
CA PRO A 298 -20.03 -9.50 1.76
C PRO A 298 -19.18 -8.54 2.61
N PHE A 299 -19.46 -7.24 2.55
CA PHE A 299 -18.64 -6.21 3.20
C PHE A 299 -18.76 -6.19 4.72
N ASN A 300 -19.92 -6.55 5.27
CA ASN A 300 -20.13 -6.59 6.72
C ASN A 300 -19.25 -7.63 7.44
N THR A 301 -18.60 -8.52 6.69
CA THR A 301 -17.66 -9.50 7.25
C THR A 301 -16.20 -9.04 7.23
N VAL A 302 -15.93 -7.85 6.69
CA VAL A 302 -14.58 -7.30 6.57
C VAL A 302 -14.35 -6.28 7.68
N ASP A 303 -13.59 -6.69 8.69
CA ASP A 303 -13.30 -5.86 9.86
C ASP A 303 -12.52 -4.59 9.48
N ASN A 304 -12.88 -3.48 10.14
CA ASN A 304 -12.25 -2.16 9.97
C ASN A 304 -12.27 -1.59 8.53
N LEU A 305 -13.02 -2.19 7.59
CA LEU A 305 -13.05 -1.72 6.20
C LEU A 305 -13.42 -0.23 6.07
N PHE A 306 -14.29 0.26 6.96
CA PHE A 306 -14.73 1.67 6.95
C PHE A 306 -13.61 2.68 7.24
N VAL A 307 -12.62 2.33 8.08
CA VAL A 307 -11.46 3.20 8.34
C VAL A 307 -10.33 2.95 7.35
N ILE A 308 -10.27 1.76 6.74
CA ILE A 308 -9.30 1.48 5.69
C ILE A 308 -9.64 2.26 4.42
N MET A 309 -10.92 2.30 4.07
CA MET A 309 -11.45 3.03 2.91
C MET A 309 -12.21 4.28 3.38
N VAL A 310 -11.60 5.09 4.25
CA VAL A 310 -12.26 6.28 4.84
C VAL A 310 -12.68 7.31 3.78
N GLU A 311 -11.95 7.37 2.67
CA GLU A 311 -12.21 8.27 1.54
C GLU A 311 -13.42 7.80 0.71
N GLU A 312 -13.73 6.51 0.76
CA GLU A 312 -14.81 5.86 0.01
C GLU A 312 -16.09 5.84 0.85
N ARG A 313 -16.49 7.01 1.37
CA ARG A 313 -17.63 7.14 2.31
C ARG A 313 -18.94 6.57 1.78
N PHE A 314 -19.13 6.59 0.46
CA PHE A 314 -20.31 5.99 -0.19
C PHE A 314 -20.44 4.48 0.08
N MET A 315 -19.36 3.78 0.45
CA MET A 315 -19.40 2.36 0.79
C MET A 315 -19.91 2.10 2.19
N TRP A 316 -19.91 3.09 3.09
CA TRP A 316 -20.22 2.87 4.51
C TRP A 316 -21.63 2.29 4.71
N GLU A 317 -22.60 2.68 3.89
CA GLU A 317 -23.95 2.10 3.92
C GLU A 317 -23.95 0.58 3.71
N TYR A 318 -23.02 0.07 2.90
CA TYR A 318 -22.82 -1.35 2.66
C TYR A 318 -21.95 -2.00 3.74
N VAL A 319 -20.84 -1.38 4.12
CA VAL A 319 -19.92 -1.93 5.14
C VAL A 319 -20.65 -2.22 6.44
N PHE A 320 -21.58 -1.36 6.84
CA PHE A 320 -22.28 -1.49 8.12
C PHE A 320 -23.56 -2.32 8.08
N SER A 321 -24.04 -2.72 6.90
CA SER A 321 -25.31 -3.44 6.76
C SER A 321 -25.08 -4.95 6.71
N ARG A 322 -25.75 -5.70 7.59
CA ARG A 322 -25.61 -7.16 7.63
C ARG A 322 -26.12 -7.87 6.36
N ASN A 323 -27.18 -7.35 5.74
CA ASN A 323 -27.81 -7.95 4.57
C ASN A 323 -27.69 -7.07 3.32
N ASN A 324 -28.04 -7.64 2.17
CA ASN A 324 -27.93 -6.98 0.87
C ASN A 324 -29.08 -5.98 0.65
N MET A 325 -28.70 -4.79 0.23
CA MET A 325 -29.62 -3.72 -0.09
C MET A 325 -30.44 -4.07 -1.34
N VAL A 326 -31.73 -3.77 -1.33
CA VAL A 326 -32.65 -3.95 -2.47
C VAL A 326 -33.14 -2.62 -2.99
N THR A 327 -33.32 -1.63 -2.11
CA THR A 327 -33.65 -0.27 -2.52
C THR A 327 -32.85 0.76 -1.73
N LYS A 328 -32.57 1.88 -2.37
CA LYS A 328 -32.07 3.12 -1.76
C LYS A 328 -33.00 4.25 -2.18
N ASN A 329 -33.54 4.95 -1.20
CA ASN A 329 -34.43 6.09 -1.42
C ASN A 329 -33.82 7.34 -0.80
N ASP A 330 -33.74 8.40 -1.61
CA ASP A 330 -33.20 9.70 -1.24
C ASP A 330 -34.10 10.84 -1.78
N GLY A 331 -33.65 12.09 -1.65
CA GLY A 331 -34.37 13.25 -2.15
C GLY A 331 -34.56 13.27 -3.69
N GLY A 332 -33.77 12.48 -4.42
CA GLY A 332 -33.83 12.34 -5.88
C GLY A 332 -34.72 11.19 -6.37
N GLY A 333 -35.07 10.24 -5.50
CA GLY A 333 -36.02 9.18 -5.79
C GLY A 333 -35.58 7.80 -5.27
N VAL A 334 -36.15 6.76 -5.86
CA VAL A 334 -35.90 5.36 -5.48
C VAL A 334 -35.02 4.68 -6.51
N THR A 335 -33.85 4.22 -6.07
CA THR A 335 -32.98 3.30 -6.81
C THR A 335 -33.26 1.87 -6.36
N ASN A 336 -33.44 0.97 -7.32
CA ASN A 336 -33.64 -0.47 -7.07
C ASN A 336 -32.38 -1.24 -7.47
N PHE A 337 -31.98 -2.21 -6.64
CA PHE A 337 -30.85 -3.11 -6.86
C PHE A 337 -31.35 -4.54 -7.10
N THR A 338 -30.65 -5.27 -7.98
CA THR A 338 -30.99 -6.66 -8.31
C THR A 338 -29.91 -7.59 -7.78
N ASN A 339 -30.14 -8.19 -6.61
CA ASN A 339 -29.19 -9.13 -6.01
C ASN A 339 -29.16 -10.46 -6.76
N VAL A 340 -27.98 -10.82 -7.27
CA VAL A 340 -27.68 -12.09 -7.95
C VAL A 340 -26.76 -12.91 -7.06
N TYR A 341 -27.11 -14.18 -6.86
CA TYR A 341 -26.38 -15.10 -5.99
C TYR A 341 -25.79 -16.26 -6.78
N ASP A 342 -24.62 -16.74 -6.37
CA ASP A 342 -24.06 -17.99 -6.90
C ASP A 342 -24.76 -19.24 -6.33
N TYR A 343 -24.35 -20.42 -6.81
CA TYR A 343 -24.89 -21.71 -6.34
C TYR A 343 -24.61 -22.01 -4.86
N ARG A 344 -23.71 -21.26 -4.21
CA ARG A 344 -23.40 -21.35 -2.77
C ARG A 344 -24.17 -20.32 -1.95
N GLY A 345 -25.05 -19.53 -2.58
CA GLY A 345 -25.83 -18.47 -1.94
C GLY A 345 -25.02 -17.23 -1.58
N ARG A 346 -23.86 -17.00 -2.23
CA ARG A 346 -23.04 -15.80 -2.03
C ARG A 346 -23.45 -14.72 -3.05
N LEU A 347 -23.50 -13.46 -2.63
CA LEU A 347 -23.85 -12.36 -3.53
C LEU A 347 -22.72 -12.15 -4.56
N VAL A 348 -23.01 -12.33 -5.85
CA VAL A 348 -22.04 -12.09 -6.93
C VAL A 348 -22.25 -10.77 -7.64
N SER A 349 -23.46 -10.21 -7.60
CA SER A 349 -23.72 -8.87 -8.13
C SER A 349 -24.98 -8.28 -7.49
N ASN A 350 -25.09 -6.95 -7.42
CA ASN A 350 -26.36 -6.28 -7.13
C ASN A 350 -26.76 -5.24 -8.19
N GLY A 351 -26.07 -5.23 -9.33
CA GLY A 351 -26.19 -4.21 -10.39
C GLY A 351 -25.39 -2.94 -10.13
N MET A 352 -24.91 -2.71 -8.89
CA MET A 352 -23.98 -1.63 -8.57
C MET A 352 -22.57 -2.17 -8.30
N PHE A 353 -22.49 -3.29 -7.59
CA PHE A 353 -21.28 -4.04 -7.33
C PHE A 353 -21.30 -5.38 -8.05
N ASP A 354 -20.14 -5.80 -8.53
CA ASP A 354 -19.84 -7.19 -8.87
C ASP A 354 -18.79 -7.73 -7.90
N PHE A 355 -18.96 -8.96 -7.40
CA PHE A 355 -18.13 -9.54 -6.33
C PHE A 355 -17.44 -10.83 -6.77
N TYR A 356 -16.19 -10.99 -6.35
CA TYR A 356 -15.34 -12.14 -6.64
C TYR A 356 -14.74 -12.70 -5.35
N TYR A 357 -14.76 -14.04 -5.21
CA TYR A 357 -14.49 -14.77 -3.96
C TYR A 357 -13.36 -15.79 -4.03
#